data_AF-A0A6L7LF54-F1
#
_entry.id   AF-A0A6L7LF54-F1
#
_cell.length_a   1.000
_cell.length_b   1.000
_cell.length_c   1.000
_cell.angle_alpha   90.00
_cell.angle_beta   90.00
_cell.angle_gamma   90.00
#
_symmetry.space_group_name_H-M   'P 1'
#
loop_
_entity.id
_entity.type
_entity.pdbx_description
1 polymer ?
#
loop_
_entity_poly.entity_id
_entity_poly.type
_entity_poly.pdbx_seq_one_letter_code
_entity_poly.pdbx_strand_id
1 'polypeptide(L)'
;GRALIGVCGGMQMLGNTIHDPDGIESDKAMVEGLGVLDLDTRFIGEKLTTRTEGRIVGERGLLSGALGMSVSGYEIHVGVTESDEGASRAMETADGSAALGYADRTGRVLGTYVHDLFKNKAFADSIVGNVARMKGLKQPDESEPFSQEAEFDKLAAYLRKHLDMKAVYGAMGLSS
;
A
#
# COMPACT_ATOMS: atom_id res chain seq x y z
N GLY A 1 -17.53 11.76 0.28
CA GLY A 1 -17.13 10.38 0.62
C GLY A 1 -15.88 10.38 1.50
N ARG A 2 -15.65 9.28 2.25
CA ARG A 2 -14.42 9.05 3.02
C ARG A 2 -13.26 8.70 2.08
N ALA A 3 -12.03 9.00 2.50
CA ALA A 3 -10.83 8.56 1.80
C ALA A 3 -10.60 7.06 2.04
N LEU A 4 -10.15 6.34 1.01
CA LEU A 4 -9.88 4.90 1.05
C LEU A 4 -8.60 4.59 0.27
N ILE A 5 -7.71 3.82 0.87
CA ILE A 5 -6.47 3.36 0.22
C ILE A 5 -6.37 1.84 0.38
N GLY A 6 -6.35 1.11 -0.73
CA GLY A 6 -6.14 -0.33 -0.79
C GLY A 6 -4.72 -0.65 -1.26
N VAL A 7 -4.04 -1.58 -0.58
CA VAL A 7 -2.67 -2.01 -0.92
C VAL A 7 -2.67 -3.50 -1.24
N CYS A 8 -2.08 -3.88 -2.37
CA CYS A 8 -1.99 -5.26 -2.86
C CYS A 8 -3.38 -5.92 -2.93
N GLY A 9 -3.63 -6.99 -2.17
CA GLY A 9 -4.97 -7.62 -2.09
C GLY A 9 -6.08 -6.63 -1.74
N GLY A 10 -5.76 -5.59 -0.96
CA GLY A 10 -6.70 -4.49 -0.69
C GLY A 10 -7.07 -3.69 -1.94
N MET A 11 -6.15 -3.48 -2.89
CA MET A 11 -6.50 -2.88 -4.19
C MET A 11 -7.34 -3.83 -5.03
N GLN A 12 -6.97 -5.10 -5.09
CA GLN A 12 -7.68 -6.12 -5.87
C GLN A 12 -9.14 -6.24 -5.41
N MET A 13 -9.37 -6.25 -4.09
CA MET A 13 -10.70 -6.24 -3.50
C MET A 13 -11.52 -4.98 -3.81
N LEU A 14 -10.90 -3.84 -4.11
CA LEU A 14 -11.62 -2.62 -4.52
C LEU A 14 -12.15 -2.70 -5.95
N GLY A 15 -11.61 -3.61 -6.77
CA GLY A 15 -12.02 -3.83 -8.16
C GLY A 15 -13.42 -4.41 -8.31
N ASN A 16 -13.81 -4.62 -9.57
CA ASN A 16 -15.03 -5.29 -9.99
C ASN A 16 -14.92 -6.79 -9.75
N THR A 17 -13.83 -7.41 -10.22
CA THR A 17 -13.64 -8.87 -10.15
C THR A 17 -12.19 -9.27 -9.88
N ILE A 18 -12.02 -10.45 -9.28
CA ILE A 18 -10.73 -11.13 -9.14
C ILE A 18 -10.88 -12.52 -9.77
N HIS A 19 -10.11 -12.79 -10.82
CA HIS A 19 -10.07 -14.04 -11.54
C HIS A 19 -8.89 -14.90 -11.09
N ASP A 20 -9.16 -16.12 -10.65
CA ASP A 20 -8.17 -17.15 -10.29
C ASP A 20 -8.45 -18.47 -11.05
N PRO A 21 -8.41 -18.46 -12.40
CA PRO A 21 -8.82 -19.60 -13.21
C PRO A 21 -7.92 -20.83 -13.03
N ASP A 22 -6.70 -20.61 -12.55
CA ASP A 22 -5.68 -21.64 -12.36
C ASP A 22 -5.59 -22.12 -10.89
N GLY A 23 -6.43 -21.58 -10.00
CA GLY A 23 -6.53 -21.99 -8.60
C GLY A 23 -5.25 -21.72 -7.79
N ILE A 24 -4.61 -20.58 -8.03
CA ILE A 24 -3.31 -20.19 -7.46
C ILE A 24 -3.45 -19.86 -5.97
N GLU A 25 -4.51 -19.14 -5.59
CA GLU A 25 -4.76 -18.68 -4.21
C GLU A 25 -6.03 -19.30 -3.62
N SER A 26 -7.00 -19.72 -4.45
CA SER A 26 -8.25 -20.29 -3.97
C SER A 26 -8.85 -21.38 -4.89
N ASP A 27 -9.86 -22.09 -4.39
CA ASP A 27 -10.66 -23.05 -5.15
C ASP A 27 -11.74 -22.39 -6.03
N LYS A 28 -11.92 -21.08 -5.93
CA LYS A 28 -12.87 -20.30 -6.72
C LYS A 28 -12.19 -19.73 -7.95
N ALA A 29 -12.68 -20.09 -9.14
CA ALA A 29 -12.17 -19.56 -10.40
C ALA A 29 -12.34 -18.03 -10.55
N MET A 30 -13.30 -17.45 -9.83
CA MET A 30 -13.59 -16.01 -9.86
C MET A 30 -14.37 -15.60 -8.61
N VAL A 31 -14.12 -14.39 -8.13
CA VAL A 31 -14.88 -13.74 -7.07
C VAL A 31 -15.20 -12.29 -7.43
N GLU A 32 -16.37 -11.82 -7.00
CA GLU A 32 -16.72 -10.40 -7.09
C GLU A 32 -15.93 -9.58 -6.07
N GLY A 33 -15.41 -8.44 -6.51
CA GLY A 33 -14.83 -7.42 -5.64
C GLY A 33 -15.89 -6.46 -5.11
N LEU A 34 -15.45 -5.35 -4.52
CA LEU A 34 -16.34 -4.33 -3.96
C LEU A 34 -16.91 -3.38 -5.02
N GLY A 35 -16.38 -3.37 -6.25
CA GLY A 35 -16.81 -2.48 -7.34
C GLY A 35 -16.63 -1.00 -7.04
N VAL A 36 -15.64 -0.64 -6.22
CA VAL A 36 -15.36 0.75 -5.83
C VAL A 36 -14.42 1.43 -6.82
N LEU A 37 -13.46 0.68 -7.34
CA LEU A 37 -12.63 1.05 -8.47
C LEU A 37 -13.00 0.18 -9.67
N ASP A 38 -13.05 0.80 -10.84
CA ASP A 38 -13.26 0.09 -12.10
C ASP A 38 -11.95 -0.62 -12.50
N LEU A 39 -11.72 -1.76 -11.88
CA LEU A 39 -10.51 -2.56 -12.01
C LEU A 39 -10.87 -4.04 -12.06
N ASP A 40 -10.15 -4.79 -12.88
CA ASP A 40 -10.25 -6.24 -12.93
C ASP A 40 -8.87 -6.84 -12.69
N THR A 41 -8.83 -7.83 -11.80
CA THR A 41 -7.57 -8.50 -11.42
C THR A 41 -7.59 -9.94 -11.89
N ARG A 42 -6.50 -10.39 -12.50
CA ARG A 42 -6.29 -11.79 -12.84
C ARG A 42 -5.02 -12.31 -12.21
N PHE A 43 -5.11 -13.39 -11.44
CA PHE A 43 -3.95 -14.09 -10.93
C PHE A 43 -3.23 -14.82 -12.07
N ILE A 44 -1.93 -14.58 -12.17
CA ILE A 44 -1.02 -15.24 -13.10
C ILE A 44 0.03 -15.91 -12.22
N GLY A 45 0.23 -17.22 -12.37
CA GLY A 45 0.83 -18.10 -11.34
C GLY A 45 2.22 -17.75 -10.79
N GLU A 46 2.92 -16.76 -11.35
CA GLU A 46 4.20 -16.28 -10.81
C GLU A 46 4.00 -15.14 -9.81
N LYS A 47 4.45 -15.38 -8.58
CA LYS A 47 4.49 -14.35 -7.55
C LYS A 47 5.62 -13.36 -7.86
N LEU A 48 5.26 -12.11 -8.13
CA LEU A 48 6.23 -11.05 -8.25
C LEU A 48 6.72 -10.66 -6.86
N THR A 49 8.04 -10.57 -6.66
CA THR A 49 8.64 -10.03 -5.44
C THR A 49 9.86 -9.20 -5.83
N THR A 50 9.64 -7.91 -6.07
CA THR A 50 10.68 -7.01 -6.56
C THR A 50 10.66 -5.68 -5.82
N ARG A 51 11.83 -5.04 -5.71
CA ARG A 51 11.89 -3.64 -5.32
C ARG A 51 11.41 -2.79 -6.49
N THR A 52 10.61 -1.78 -6.21
CA THR A 52 10.02 -0.92 -7.22
C THR A 52 10.22 0.54 -6.87
N GLU A 53 10.58 1.30 -7.89
CA GLU A 53 10.62 2.76 -7.89
C GLU A 53 9.58 3.27 -8.87
N GLY A 54 8.84 4.28 -8.45
CA GLY A 54 7.74 4.84 -9.20
C GLY A 54 7.61 6.34 -9.04
N ARG A 55 6.67 6.90 -9.77
CA ARG A 55 6.26 8.30 -9.65
C ARG A 55 4.74 8.40 -9.56
N ILE A 56 4.28 9.43 -8.86
CA ILE A 56 2.86 9.78 -8.83
C ILE A 56 2.49 10.49 -10.12
N VAL A 57 1.40 10.06 -10.75
CA VAL A 57 0.80 10.70 -11.94
C VAL A 57 -0.62 11.20 -11.72
N GLY A 58 -1.25 10.82 -10.61
CA GLY A 58 -2.52 11.40 -10.18
C GLY A 58 -2.34 12.81 -9.59
N GLU A 59 -3.31 13.69 -9.83
CA GLU A 59 -3.28 15.10 -9.40
C GLU A 59 -4.43 15.50 -8.45
N ARG A 60 -5.36 14.57 -8.18
CA ARG A 60 -6.65 14.86 -7.53
C ARG A 60 -6.77 14.18 -6.17
N GLY A 61 -7.60 14.78 -5.31
CA GLY A 61 -8.00 14.20 -4.03
C GLY A 61 -6.80 13.89 -3.13
N LEU A 62 -6.60 12.61 -2.83
CA LEU A 62 -5.50 12.11 -2.02
C LEU A 62 -4.12 12.46 -2.60
N LEU A 63 -4.03 12.61 -3.93
CA LEU A 63 -2.78 12.87 -4.64
C LEU A 63 -2.62 14.34 -5.03
N SER A 64 -3.47 15.24 -4.53
CA SER A 64 -3.33 16.66 -4.82
C SER A 64 -2.00 17.22 -4.34
N GLY A 65 -1.26 17.84 -5.25
CA GLY A 65 0.09 18.37 -5.00
C GLY A 65 1.21 17.32 -5.00
N ALA A 66 0.91 16.05 -5.33
CA ALA A 66 1.91 14.98 -5.36
C ALA A 66 2.39 14.62 -6.77
N LEU A 67 1.88 15.25 -7.83
CA LEU A 67 2.26 14.96 -9.22
C LEU A 67 3.78 15.01 -9.40
N GLY A 68 4.36 13.95 -9.97
CA GLY A 68 5.79 13.81 -10.21
C GLY A 68 6.61 13.40 -8.99
N MET A 69 6.00 13.26 -7.80
CA MET A 69 6.70 12.82 -6.61
C MET A 69 7.22 11.38 -6.79
N SER A 70 8.50 11.17 -6.54
CA SER A 70 9.11 9.85 -6.53
C SER A 70 8.69 9.07 -5.27
N VAL A 71 8.39 7.79 -5.46
CA VAL A 71 8.08 6.84 -4.39
C VAL A 71 8.86 5.56 -4.61
N SER A 72 9.20 4.89 -3.51
CA SER A 72 9.90 3.61 -3.54
C SER A 72 9.23 2.62 -2.59
N GLY A 73 9.37 1.35 -2.89
CA GLY A 73 8.81 0.28 -2.09
C GLY A 73 9.15 -1.06 -2.68
N TYR A 74 8.26 -2.02 -2.46
CA TYR A 74 8.35 -3.32 -3.11
C TYR A 74 6.97 -3.78 -3.58
N GLU A 75 6.96 -4.62 -4.60
CA GLU A 75 5.77 -5.31 -5.06
C GLU A 75 5.88 -6.76 -4.60
N ILE A 76 4.89 -7.23 -3.84
CA ILE A 76 4.71 -8.65 -3.53
C ILE A 76 3.26 -8.98 -3.86
N HIS A 77 3.01 -9.45 -5.08
CA HIS A 77 1.67 -9.79 -5.51
C HIS A 77 1.66 -10.93 -6.52
N VAL A 78 0.50 -11.57 -6.57
CA VAL A 78 0.13 -12.54 -7.58
C VAL A 78 -0.97 -11.87 -8.40
N GLY A 79 -0.72 -11.69 -9.69
CA GLY A 79 -1.70 -11.18 -10.62
C GLY A 79 -1.39 -9.85 -11.29
N VAL A 80 -2.18 -9.56 -12.32
CA VAL A 80 -2.15 -8.32 -13.09
C VAL A 80 -3.51 -7.65 -12.91
N THR A 81 -3.49 -6.35 -12.61
CA THR A 81 -4.71 -5.55 -12.49
C THR A 81 -4.72 -4.52 -13.60
N GLU A 82 -5.84 -4.45 -14.31
CA GLU A 82 -6.06 -3.52 -15.41
C GLU A 82 -7.34 -2.70 -15.18
N SER A 83 -7.49 -1.62 -15.93
CA SER A 83 -8.64 -0.70 -15.89
C SER A 83 -9.08 -0.45 -17.32
N ASP A 84 -10.37 -0.66 -17.60
CA ASP A 84 -10.92 -0.54 -18.95
C ASP A 84 -11.35 0.89 -19.32
N GLU A 85 -11.44 1.83 -18.37
CA GLU A 85 -11.50 3.30 -18.56
C GLU A 85 -11.94 4.07 -17.29
N GLY A 86 -12.57 3.41 -16.32
CA GLY A 86 -13.18 4.07 -15.15
C GLY A 86 -12.20 4.50 -14.05
N ALA A 87 -11.08 3.78 -13.89
CA ALA A 87 -10.01 4.14 -12.97
C ALA A 87 -8.79 4.68 -13.73
N SER A 88 -8.26 5.82 -13.29
CA SER A 88 -7.08 6.44 -13.92
C SER A 88 -5.80 5.97 -13.22
N ARG A 89 -4.71 5.85 -13.98
CA ARG A 89 -3.38 5.59 -13.39
C ARG A 89 -3.07 6.68 -12.37
N ALA A 90 -2.75 6.26 -11.15
CA ALA A 90 -2.41 7.13 -10.04
C ALA A 90 -0.90 7.14 -9.79
N MET A 91 -0.26 6.02 -10.08
CA MET A 91 1.17 5.80 -9.93
C MET A 91 1.64 4.86 -11.04
N GLU A 92 2.87 5.07 -11.49
CA GLU A 92 3.51 4.23 -12.50
C GLU A 92 4.99 4.06 -12.18
N THR A 93 5.60 3.06 -12.81
CA THR A 93 7.04 2.78 -12.72
C THR A 93 7.85 4.01 -13.13
N ALA A 94 9.09 4.11 -12.64
CA ALA A 94 9.95 5.27 -12.91
C ALA A 94 10.19 5.52 -14.41
N ASP A 95 10.14 4.49 -15.26
CA ASP A 95 10.21 4.57 -16.71
C ASP A 95 8.83 4.80 -17.39
N GLY A 96 7.73 4.74 -16.63
CA GLY A 96 6.35 4.87 -17.12
C GLY A 96 5.80 3.65 -17.86
N SER A 97 6.53 2.52 -17.85
CA SER A 97 6.14 1.32 -18.62
C SER A 97 4.93 0.60 -18.02
N ALA A 98 4.74 0.64 -16.71
CA ALA A 98 3.65 -0.08 -16.03
C ALA A 98 2.96 0.76 -14.95
N ALA A 99 1.66 0.52 -14.76
CA ALA A 99 0.91 1.11 -13.66
C ALA A 99 1.27 0.41 -12.34
N LEU A 100 1.47 1.21 -11.29
CA LEU A 100 1.70 0.73 -9.92
C LEU A 100 0.51 0.98 -9.00
N GLY A 101 -0.49 1.71 -9.50
CA GLY A 101 -1.71 2.00 -8.77
C GLY A 101 -2.69 2.84 -9.58
N TYR A 102 -3.94 2.81 -9.14
CA TYR A 102 -5.07 3.44 -9.81
C TYR A 102 -5.89 4.26 -8.81
N ALA A 103 -6.55 5.31 -9.29
CA ALA A 103 -7.47 6.11 -8.49
C ALA A 103 -8.80 6.31 -9.21
N ASP A 104 -9.85 6.51 -8.42
CA ASP A 104 -11.15 6.91 -8.93
C ASP A 104 -11.12 8.35 -9.47
N ARG A 105 -12.15 8.72 -10.23
CA ARG A 105 -12.27 10.08 -10.82
C ARG A 105 -12.25 11.21 -9.79
N THR A 106 -12.63 10.94 -8.53
CA THR A 106 -12.60 11.93 -7.46
C THR A 106 -11.24 12.03 -6.75
N GLY A 107 -10.36 11.04 -6.96
CA GLY A 107 -9.09 10.89 -6.25
C GLY A 107 -9.24 10.55 -4.77
N ARG A 108 -10.42 10.13 -4.31
CA ARG A 108 -10.66 9.76 -2.89
C ARG A 108 -10.41 8.29 -2.61
N VAL A 109 -10.40 7.46 -3.65
CA VAL A 109 -10.07 6.05 -3.57
C VAL A 109 -8.79 5.81 -4.36
N LEU A 110 -7.81 5.19 -3.72
CA LEU A 110 -6.51 4.85 -4.29
C LEU A 110 -6.23 3.37 -4.08
N GLY A 111 -5.93 2.64 -5.14
CA GLY A 111 -5.37 1.30 -5.10
C GLY A 111 -3.90 1.32 -5.51
N THR A 112 -3.04 0.51 -4.89
CA THR A 112 -1.65 0.35 -5.31
C THR A 112 -1.06 -1.02 -4.97
N TYR A 113 -0.09 -1.47 -5.76
CA TYR A 113 0.75 -2.63 -5.47
C TYR A 113 2.00 -2.30 -4.66
N VAL A 114 2.33 -1.01 -4.49
CA VAL A 114 3.55 -0.58 -3.80
C VAL A 114 3.36 -0.74 -2.29
N HIS A 115 3.94 -1.79 -1.74
CA HIS A 115 4.12 -1.91 -0.30
C HIS A 115 5.17 -0.91 0.18
N ASP A 116 5.14 -0.62 1.49
CA ASP A 116 6.00 0.40 2.11
C ASP A 116 5.80 1.82 1.55
N LEU A 117 4.74 2.07 0.77
CA LEU A 117 4.44 3.37 0.20
C LEU A 117 4.45 4.51 1.24
N PHE A 118 3.93 4.25 2.45
CA PHE A 118 3.91 5.24 3.54
C PHE A 118 5.24 5.42 4.28
N LYS A 119 6.29 4.63 3.96
CA LYS A 119 7.66 4.92 4.41
C LYS A 119 8.28 6.09 3.63
N ASN A 120 7.71 6.43 2.47
CA ASN A 120 8.09 7.64 1.73
C ASN A 120 7.50 8.85 2.45
N LYS A 121 8.30 9.49 3.32
CA LYS A 121 7.82 10.56 4.22
C LYS A 121 7.08 11.68 3.48
N ALA A 122 7.65 12.19 2.38
CA ALA A 122 7.01 13.26 1.61
C ALA A 122 5.63 12.86 1.06
N PHE A 123 5.48 11.60 0.63
CA PHE A 123 4.20 11.06 0.18
C PHE A 123 3.22 10.91 1.34
N ALA A 124 3.66 10.32 2.46
CA ALA A 124 2.84 10.14 3.64
C ALA A 124 2.33 11.48 4.19
N ASP A 125 3.21 12.49 4.30
CA ASP A 125 2.85 13.83 4.74
C ASP A 125 1.83 14.49 3.80
N SER A 126 2.02 14.33 2.48
CA SER A 126 1.08 14.82 1.46
C SER A 126 -0.31 14.18 1.61
N ILE A 127 -0.38 12.85 1.76
CA ILE A 127 -1.62 12.13 1.96
C ILE A 127 -2.32 12.58 3.24
N VAL A 128 -1.62 12.65 4.36
CA VAL A 128 -2.19 13.09 5.65
C VAL A 128 -2.70 14.52 5.55
N GLY A 129 -1.93 15.43 4.93
CA GLY A 129 -2.35 16.81 4.69
C GLY A 129 -3.61 16.89 3.82
N ASN A 130 -3.69 16.08 2.76
CA ASN A 130 -4.87 16.01 1.89
C ASN A 130 -6.10 15.46 2.63
N VAL A 131 -5.94 14.42 3.44
CA VAL A 131 -7.02 13.88 4.29
C VAL A 131 -7.47 14.90 5.34
N ALA A 132 -6.55 15.62 5.97
CA ALA A 132 -6.88 16.68 6.94
C ALA A 132 -7.70 17.80 6.27
N ARG A 133 -7.26 18.26 5.09
CA ARG A 133 -7.98 19.27 4.30
C ARG A 133 -9.38 18.82 3.90
N MET A 134 -9.53 17.55 3.47
CA MET A 134 -10.85 16.98 3.16
C MET A 134 -11.80 16.95 4.37
N LYS A 135 -11.26 16.88 5.59
CA LYS A 135 -12.02 16.90 6.84
C LYS A 135 -12.18 18.31 7.43
N GLY A 136 -11.63 19.35 6.81
CA GLY A 136 -11.61 20.71 7.36
C GLY A 136 -10.75 20.85 8.62
N LEU A 137 -9.80 19.94 8.82
CA LEU A 137 -8.87 19.97 9.95
C LEU A 137 -7.59 20.70 9.57
N LYS A 138 -6.99 21.37 10.55
CA LYS A 138 -5.61 21.85 10.41
C LYS A 138 -4.68 20.64 10.42
N GLN A 139 -3.64 20.68 9.60
CA GLN A 139 -2.57 19.71 9.67
C GLN A 139 -1.91 19.83 11.06
N PRO A 140 -1.58 18.73 11.73
CA PRO A 140 -0.76 18.79 12.93
C PRO A 140 0.54 19.54 12.60
N ASP A 141 1.03 20.36 13.52
CA ASP A 141 2.43 20.83 13.44
C ASP A 141 3.35 19.60 13.31
N GLU A 142 4.48 19.75 12.61
CA GLU A 142 5.41 18.65 12.31
C GLU A 142 5.54 17.72 13.52
N SER A 143 5.11 16.47 13.37
CA SER A 143 5.24 15.48 14.42
C SER A 143 6.71 15.22 14.68
N GLU A 144 7.06 14.88 15.92
CA GLU A 144 8.41 14.40 16.23
C GLU A 144 8.86 13.36 15.20
N PRO A 145 10.15 13.39 14.81
CA PRO A 145 10.66 12.43 13.84
C PRO A 145 10.35 11.01 14.31
N PHE A 146 9.54 10.29 13.54
CA PHE A 146 9.26 8.89 13.79
C PHE A 146 10.55 8.09 13.60
N SER A 147 11.02 7.45 14.66
CA SER A 147 12.13 6.49 14.60
C SER A 147 11.57 5.09 14.79
N GLN A 148 11.59 4.31 13.71
CA GLN A 148 11.20 2.90 13.76
C GLN A 148 12.06 2.11 14.74
N GLU A 149 13.36 2.44 14.82
CA GLU A 149 14.30 1.87 15.78
C GLU A 149 13.88 2.18 17.23
N ALA A 150 13.49 3.43 17.51
CA ALA A 150 13.02 3.80 18.84
C ALA A 150 11.72 3.06 19.23
N GLU A 151 10.80 2.81 18.29
CA GLU A 151 9.61 2.01 18.55
C GLU A 151 9.93 0.52 18.76
N PHE A 152 10.88 -0.02 17.99
CA PHE A 152 11.38 -1.38 18.23
C PHE A 152 12.09 -1.50 19.58
N ASP A 153 12.85 -0.50 20.00
CA ASP A 153 13.49 -0.47 21.32
C ASP A 153 12.46 -0.40 22.44
N LYS A 154 11.38 0.39 22.29
CA LYS A 154 10.26 0.41 23.23
C LYS A 154 9.60 -0.96 23.35
N LEU A 155 9.32 -1.62 22.22
CA LEU A 155 8.75 -2.96 22.20
C LEU A 155 9.69 -3.97 22.84
N ALA A 156 10.98 -3.94 22.49
CA ALA A 156 11.99 -4.82 23.06
C ALA A 156 12.14 -4.62 24.57
N ALA A 157 12.14 -3.38 25.05
CA ALA A 157 12.17 -3.07 26.48
C ALA A 157 10.92 -3.60 27.19
N TYR A 158 9.75 -3.47 26.59
CA TYR A 158 8.50 -4.02 27.11
C TYR A 158 8.56 -5.55 27.22
N LEU A 159 9.01 -6.23 26.17
CA LEU A 159 9.17 -7.70 26.18
C LEU A 159 10.18 -8.15 27.25
N ARG A 160 11.36 -7.50 27.34
CA ARG A 160 12.37 -7.80 28.36
C ARG A 160 11.85 -7.63 29.80
N LYS A 161 10.92 -6.70 30.00
CA LYS A 161 10.30 -6.45 31.31
C LYS A 161 9.28 -7.52 31.70
N HIS A 162 8.62 -8.13 30.71
CA HIS A 162 7.47 -9.00 30.94
C HIS A 162 7.69 -10.47 30.60
N LEU A 163 8.80 -10.82 29.95
CA LEU A 163 9.16 -12.18 29.57
C LEU A 163 10.48 -12.63 30.21
N ASP A 164 10.58 -13.93 30.51
CA ASP A 164 11.87 -14.54 30.86
C ASP A 164 12.73 -14.69 29.60
N MET A 165 13.51 -13.65 29.33
CA MET A 165 14.37 -13.60 28.15
C MET A 165 15.47 -14.67 28.19
N LYS A 166 15.87 -15.15 29.38
CA LYS A 166 16.86 -16.23 29.49
C LYS A 166 16.28 -17.54 28.97
N ALA A 167 15.03 -17.84 29.30
CA ALA A 167 14.31 -18.99 28.75
C ALA A 167 14.11 -18.87 27.23
N VAL A 168 13.71 -17.68 26.73
CA VAL A 168 13.55 -17.42 25.29
C VAL A 168 14.86 -17.62 24.53
N TYR A 169 15.96 -17.02 24.99
CA TYR A 169 17.26 -17.16 24.34
C TYR A 169 17.79 -18.61 24.42
N GLY A 170 17.59 -19.29 25.55
CA GLY A 170 17.88 -20.72 25.67
C GLY A 170 17.11 -21.57 24.67
N ALA A 171 15.81 -21.30 24.47
CA ALA A 171 15.00 -22.00 23.47
C ALA A 171 15.43 -21.71 22.02
N MET A 172 16.00 -20.53 21.76
CA MET A 172 16.57 -20.16 20.45
C MET A 172 17.98 -20.71 20.22
N GLY A 173 18.57 -21.43 21.18
CA GLY A 173 19.97 -21.88 21.10
C GLY A 173 20.98 -20.74 21.21
N LEU A 174 20.53 -19.54 21.60
CA LEU A 174 21.36 -18.38 21.85
C LEU A 174 21.76 -18.41 23.32
N SER A 175 22.72 -19.28 23.66
CA SER A 175 23.33 -19.27 24.99
C SER A 175 24.05 -17.94 25.23
N SER A 176 23.73 -17.32 26.37
CA SER A 176 24.55 -16.28 27.00
C SER A 176 25.59 -16.93 27.90
#